data_AF-A0A6L8HTH6-F1
#
_entry.id   AF-A0A6L8HTH6-F1
#
_cell.length_a   1.000
_cell.length_b   1.000
_cell.length_c   1.000
_cell.angle_alpha   90.00
_cell.angle_beta   90.00
_cell.angle_gamma   90.00
#
_symmetry.space_group_name_H-M   'P 1'
#
loop_
_entity.id
_entity.type
_entity.pdbx_description
1 polymer ?
#
loop_
_entity_poly.entity_id
_entity_poly.type
_entity_poly.pdbx_seq_one_letter_code
_entity_poly.pdbx_strand_id
1 'polypeptide(L)'
;MSGRLRRFFIETPRLLMSWEDWLTFAPALVVYIAIAVAIQQAEWVRDFPSLVPAVIGGLIIGLLAARTRASHFVVHPVALLLGLMVITLTATPYGDGGSIAARVEDVVARMNEWVLVVREDDVSNDNLPFVLLVHTLGVFVSYLAAWAVFRWRNAWIAVAPACAGLLVIIATTSGRPSGAFLMFSFGALLLISRLHLQRAFVQWDRARVEYPEWLSLQSAQLTLVLTVVMVVIAWQVPLGKQADAIDTTIDYVTDPIEAALEPVSRLFNDLAGSGGNFHKFGRTLPIRGDVSLGSKVLFEVRGESLGLVRGTSYDEYTGSGWRSSGREEEEVNAGDPTSAEIQARAYRERIITTLDIEVFDDEETLFSVGTPLGTNIDSVADLPESFPGDIERIRSQEDLQEGDRYRVAGTLSIATPDQLRADGVNYPDWVRERYLQLPDDLPERVGDEAARVTEGVTNPYDLAKAIEAYILEFELDMSVRSAPSRRDVVDFFLFDLQRGYFDYFSTAMT
;
A
#
# COMPACT_ATOMS: atom_id res chain seq x y z
N MET A 1 8.54 -52.30 27.75
CA MET A 1 8.52 -52.53 26.28
C MET A 1 9.87 -52.14 25.69
N SER A 2 10.52 -53.03 24.96
CA SER A 2 11.94 -52.90 24.56
C SER A 2 12.18 -51.81 23.50
N GLY A 3 13.33 -51.14 23.56
CA GLY A 3 13.72 -50.01 22.71
C GLY A 3 13.74 -50.26 21.18
N ARG A 4 13.59 -51.51 20.72
CA ARG A 4 13.40 -51.84 19.29
C ARG A 4 11.98 -51.52 18.78
N LEU A 5 10.96 -51.63 19.63
CA LEU A 5 9.58 -51.24 19.26
C LEU A 5 9.41 -49.72 19.19
N ARG A 6 10.12 -48.95 20.04
CA ARG A 6 10.18 -47.48 19.90
C ARG A 6 10.78 -47.07 18.55
N ARG A 7 11.86 -47.71 18.09
CA ARG A 7 12.47 -47.42 16.76
C ARG A 7 11.55 -47.76 15.59
N PHE A 8 10.81 -48.88 15.64
CA PHE A 8 9.89 -49.25 14.57
C PHE A 8 8.70 -48.28 14.43
N PHE A 9 8.22 -47.71 15.54
CA PHE A 9 7.16 -46.71 15.53
C PHE A 9 7.61 -45.28 15.14
N ILE A 10 8.92 -45.01 15.16
CA ILE A 10 9.52 -43.76 14.69
C ILE A 10 9.63 -43.73 13.15
N GLU A 11 9.53 -44.90 12.49
CA GLU A 11 9.70 -45.07 11.04
C GLU A 11 8.43 -45.48 10.29
N THR A 12 7.24 -45.11 10.77
CA THR A 12 6.00 -45.18 9.96
C THR A 12 5.41 -43.79 9.82
N PRO A 13 5.04 -43.33 8.61
CA PRO A 13 4.36 -42.05 8.45
C PRO A 13 3.03 -42.11 9.21
N ARG A 14 2.98 -41.48 10.38
CA ARG A 14 1.74 -41.34 11.15
C ARG A 14 1.02 -40.09 10.63
N LEU A 15 -0.05 -40.33 9.86
CA LEU A 15 -0.98 -39.28 9.45
C LEU A 15 -1.66 -38.65 10.67
N LEU A 16 -1.90 -39.43 11.73
CA LEU A 16 -2.43 -38.94 13.00
C LEU A 16 -1.33 -38.31 13.85
N MET A 17 -1.57 -37.08 14.32
CA MET A 17 -0.67 -36.38 15.25
C MET A 17 -0.60 -37.11 16.60
N SER A 18 0.61 -37.29 17.10
CA SER A 18 0.85 -37.64 18.50
C SER A 18 0.69 -36.41 19.40
N TRP A 19 0.57 -36.60 20.72
CA TRP A 19 0.53 -35.48 21.68
C TRP A 19 1.79 -34.60 21.60
N GLU A 20 2.95 -35.18 21.28
CA GLU A 20 4.20 -34.45 21.09
C GLU A 20 4.20 -33.56 19.84
N ASP A 21 3.41 -33.95 18.84
CA ASP A 21 3.21 -33.17 17.62
C ASP A 21 2.30 -31.99 17.88
N TRP A 22 1.22 -32.20 18.64
CA TRP A 22 0.34 -31.12 19.10
C TRP A 22 1.08 -30.09 19.93
N LEU A 23 2.01 -30.50 20.80
CA LEU A 23 2.88 -29.58 21.55
C LEU A 23 3.81 -28.74 20.67
N THR A 24 4.02 -29.11 19.41
CA THR A 24 4.84 -28.36 18.45
C THR A 24 3.98 -27.56 17.48
N PHE A 25 2.85 -28.14 17.04
CA PHE A 25 1.91 -27.51 16.13
C PHE A 25 1.16 -26.35 16.79
N ALA A 26 0.74 -26.48 18.05
CA ALA A 26 0.00 -25.42 18.73
C ALA A 26 0.80 -24.11 18.86
N PRO A 27 2.09 -24.10 19.28
CA PRO A 27 2.90 -22.88 19.24
C PRO A 27 3.05 -22.29 17.83
N ALA A 28 3.27 -23.13 16.81
CA ALA A 28 3.36 -22.66 15.43
C ALA A 28 2.04 -22.03 14.95
N LEU A 29 0.91 -22.63 15.31
CA LEU A 29 -0.42 -22.09 15.05
C LEU A 29 -0.59 -20.71 15.69
N VAL A 30 -0.20 -20.54 16.95
CA VAL A 30 -0.28 -19.25 17.66
C VAL A 30 0.58 -18.18 16.97
N VAL A 31 1.82 -18.50 16.59
CA VAL A 31 2.72 -17.58 15.86
C VAL A 31 2.05 -17.05 14.59
N TYR A 32 1.47 -17.96 13.80
CA TYR A 32 0.97 -17.64 12.48
C TYR A 32 -0.44 -17.02 12.49
N ILE A 33 -1.28 -17.38 13.47
CA ILE A 33 -2.51 -16.65 13.75
C ILE A 33 -2.19 -15.21 14.18
N ALA A 34 -1.11 -14.99 14.93
CA ALA A 34 -0.73 -13.64 15.34
C ALA A 34 -0.41 -12.72 14.15
N ILE A 35 0.31 -13.24 13.16
CA ILE A 35 0.56 -12.53 11.91
C ILE A 35 -0.75 -12.25 11.18
N ALA A 36 -1.63 -13.25 11.06
CA ALA A 36 -2.91 -13.10 10.38
C ALA A 36 -3.80 -12.02 11.03
N VAL A 37 -3.84 -12.01 12.36
CA VAL A 37 -4.56 -10.99 13.14
C VAL A 37 -3.92 -9.61 13.00
N ALA A 38 -2.59 -9.52 12.99
CA ALA A 38 -1.89 -8.24 12.79
C ALA A 38 -2.23 -7.62 11.43
N ILE A 39 -2.21 -8.42 10.36
CA ILE A 39 -2.59 -7.97 9.01
C ILE A 39 -4.05 -7.49 8.98
N GLN A 40 -4.96 -8.18 9.66
CA GLN A 40 -6.36 -7.78 9.73
C GLN A 40 -6.57 -6.49 10.52
N GLN A 41 -5.81 -6.30 11.59
CA GLN A 41 -5.85 -5.09 12.42
C GLN A 41 -5.20 -3.88 11.75
N ALA A 42 -4.38 -4.09 10.72
CA ALA A 42 -3.81 -3.01 9.93
C ALA A 42 -4.86 -2.29 9.06
N GLU A 43 -6.03 -2.91 8.84
CA GLU A 43 -7.17 -2.34 8.11
C GLU A 43 -6.82 -1.77 6.72
N TRP A 44 -5.76 -2.28 6.09
CA TRP A 44 -5.28 -1.84 4.77
C TRP A 44 -6.34 -1.88 3.68
N VAL A 45 -7.29 -2.81 3.77
CA VAL A 45 -8.40 -2.96 2.82
C VAL A 45 -9.68 -3.22 3.62
N ARG A 46 -10.76 -2.52 3.28
CA ARG A 46 -12.09 -2.75 3.87
C ARG A 46 -12.65 -4.09 3.41
N ASP A 47 -13.37 -4.76 4.30
CA ASP A 47 -13.95 -6.09 4.07
C ASP A 47 -12.91 -7.17 3.69
N PHE A 48 -11.66 -7.01 4.14
CA PHE A 48 -10.59 -7.97 3.89
C PHE A 48 -10.99 -9.38 4.40
N PRO A 49 -11.02 -10.41 3.53
CA PRO A 49 -11.39 -11.76 3.93
C PRO A 49 -10.47 -12.32 4.99
N SER A 50 -10.99 -13.19 5.86
CA SER A 50 -10.19 -13.65 6.98
C SER A 50 -8.96 -14.44 6.53
N LEU A 51 -7.76 -14.01 6.96
CA LEU A 51 -6.49 -14.66 6.61
C LEU A 51 -6.21 -15.90 7.49
N VAL A 52 -6.87 -16.00 8.65
CA VAL A 52 -6.66 -17.08 9.62
C VAL A 52 -6.89 -18.46 9.00
N PRO A 53 -7.98 -18.76 8.27
CA PRO A 53 -8.17 -20.05 7.63
C PRO A 53 -7.10 -20.37 6.58
N ALA A 54 -6.61 -19.37 5.85
CA ALA A 54 -5.58 -19.55 4.82
C ALA A 54 -4.26 -20.01 5.45
N VAL A 55 -3.85 -19.32 6.51
CA VAL A 55 -2.64 -19.62 7.27
C VAL A 55 -2.74 -20.98 7.98
N ILE A 56 -3.90 -21.32 8.54
CA ILE A 56 -4.17 -22.66 9.09
C ILE A 56 -4.05 -23.73 8.00
N GLY A 57 -4.64 -23.49 6.83
CA GLY A 57 -4.56 -24.36 5.67
C GLY A 57 -3.12 -24.62 5.25
N GLY A 58 -2.32 -23.56 5.10
CA GLY A 58 -0.91 -23.67 4.77
C GLY A 58 -0.09 -24.44 5.81
N LEU A 59 -0.30 -24.20 7.11
CA LEU A 59 0.32 -24.98 8.19
C LEU A 59 -0.03 -26.48 8.11
N ILE A 60 -1.30 -26.82 7.86
CA ILE A 60 -1.77 -28.21 7.74
C ILE A 60 -1.15 -28.87 6.50
N ILE A 61 -1.16 -28.19 5.35
CA ILE A 61 -0.55 -28.70 4.11
C ILE A 61 0.95 -28.94 4.32
N GLY A 62 1.66 -27.98 4.94
CA GLY A 62 3.09 -28.09 5.20
C GLY A 62 3.44 -29.21 6.19
N LEU A 63 2.62 -29.41 7.22
CA LEU A 63 2.75 -30.54 8.13
C LEU A 63 2.58 -31.88 7.42
N LEU A 64 1.52 -32.03 6.62
CA LEU A 64 1.23 -33.25 5.89
C LEU A 64 2.37 -33.55 4.91
N ALA A 65 2.79 -32.53 4.14
CA ALA A 65 3.92 -32.60 3.23
C ALA A 65 5.20 -33.07 3.95
N ALA A 66 5.54 -32.45 5.09
CA ALA A 66 6.74 -32.78 5.87
C ALA A 66 6.77 -34.22 6.40
N ARG A 67 5.60 -34.86 6.54
CA ARG A 67 5.46 -36.25 7.03
C ARG A 67 5.38 -37.28 5.92
N THR A 68 5.03 -36.87 4.71
CA THR A 68 4.98 -37.78 3.58
C THR A 68 6.38 -38.29 3.22
N ARG A 69 6.45 -39.55 2.82
CA ARG A 69 7.69 -40.18 2.31
C ARG A 69 7.80 -40.13 0.79
N ALA A 70 6.82 -39.53 0.14
CA ALA A 70 6.83 -39.36 -1.30
C ALA A 70 8.01 -38.47 -1.71
N SER A 71 8.44 -38.63 -2.96
CA SER A 71 9.48 -37.78 -3.53
C SER A 71 9.06 -36.32 -3.46
N HIS A 72 10.03 -35.42 -3.21
CA HIS A 72 9.78 -33.97 -3.18
C HIS A 72 9.14 -33.47 -4.50
N PHE A 73 9.44 -34.13 -5.62
CA PHE A 73 8.84 -33.86 -6.93
C PHE A 73 7.33 -34.14 -7.01
N VAL A 74 6.76 -34.91 -6.08
CA VAL A 74 5.31 -35.16 -5.98
C VAL A 74 4.69 -34.31 -4.88
N VAL A 75 5.39 -34.17 -3.74
CA VAL A 75 4.87 -33.49 -2.56
C VAL A 75 4.64 -32.00 -2.81
N HIS A 76 5.59 -31.30 -3.41
CA HIS A 76 5.48 -29.85 -3.60
C HIS A 76 4.39 -29.49 -4.63
N PRO A 77 4.24 -30.17 -5.79
CA PRO A 77 3.13 -29.90 -6.70
C PRO A 77 1.76 -30.18 -6.09
N VAL A 78 1.61 -31.27 -5.31
CA VAL A 78 0.34 -31.54 -4.60
C VAL A 78 0.06 -30.46 -3.55
N ALA A 79 1.07 -30.04 -2.80
CA ALA A 79 0.94 -28.94 -1.85
C ALA A 79 0.54 -27.62 -2.53
N LEU A 80 1.06 -27.35 -3.73
CA LEU A 80 0.68 -26.18 -4.53
C LEU A 80 -0.79 -26.23 -4.94
N LEU A 81 -1.29 -27.38 -5.42
CA LEU A 81 -2.71 -27.55 -5.78
C LEU A 81 -3.64 -27.37 -4.57
N LEU A 82 -3.26 -27.94 -3.42
CA LEU A 82 -4.02 -27.75 -2.18
C LEU A 82 -3.95 -26.30 -1.69
N GLY A 83 -2.80 -25.64 -1.83
CA GLY A 83 -2.62 -24.22 -1.51
C GLY A 83 -3.52 -23.34 -2.38
N LEU A 84 -3.55 -23.59 -3.69
CA LEU A 84 -4.46 -22.90 -4.62
C LEU A 84 -5.92 -23.09 -4.20
N MET A 85 -6.33 -24.32 -3.85
CA MET A 85 -7.68 -24.58 -3.35
C MET A 85 -7.99 -23.79 -2.07
N VAL A 86 -7.05 -23.72 -1.11
CA VAL A 86 -7.21 -22.90 0.10
C VAL A 86 -7.39 -21.43 -0.26
N ILE A 87 -6.52 -20.88 -1.11
CA ILE A 87 -6.60 -19.47 -1.56
C ILE A 87 -7.94 -19.20 -2.23
N THR A 88 -8.41 -20.08 -3.11
CA THR A 88 -9.73 -19.95 -3.74
C THR A 88 -10.84 -19.90 -2.68
N LEU A 89 -10.80 -20.74 -1.65
CA LEU A 89 -11.85 -20.76 -0.62
C LEU A 89 -11.80 -19.55 0.33
N THR A 90 -10.62 -18.97 0.55
CA THR A 90 -10.43 -17.89 1.53
C THR A 90 -10.49 -16.50 0.91
N ALA A 91 -10.03 -16.33 -0.33
CA ALA A 91 -9.96 -15.02 -1.00
C ALA A 91 -11.16 -14.72 -1.90
N THR A 92 -11.84 -15.72 -2.47
CA THR A 92 -13.03 -15.48 -3.31
C THR A 92 -14.23 -14.82 -2.61
N PRO A 93 -14.40 -14.87 -1.27
CA PRO A 93 -15.41 -14.03 -0.61
C PRO A 93 -15.29 -12.53 -0.89
N TYR A 94 -14.13 -12.05 -1.37
CA TYR A 94 -13.95 -10.66 -1.81
C TYR A 94 -14.49 -10.37 -3.22
N GLY A 95 -14.70 -11.41 -4.03
CA GLY A 95 -15.33 -11.30 -5.33
C GLY A 95 -16.85 -11.28 -5.22
N ASP A 96 -17.48 -10.69 -6.22
CA ASP A 96 -18.94 -10.59 -6.29
C ASP A 96 -19.60 -11.90 -6.73
N GLY A 97 -20.76 -12.20 -6.16
CA GLY A 97 -21.59 -13.33 -6.58
C GLY A 97 -22.12 -14.21 -5.44
N GLY A 98 -23.31 -14.79 -5.69
CA GLY A 98 -24.00 -15.64 -4.71
C GLY A 98 -23.46 -17.08 -4.60
N SER A 99 -22.65 -17.55 -5.56
CA SER A 99 -22.05 -18.89 -5.56
C SER A 99 -20.52 -18.81 -5.64
N ILE A 100 -19.82 -19.86 -5.19
CA ILE A 100 -18.35 -19.93 -5.27
C ILE A 100 -17.89 -19.81 -6.73
N ALA A 101 -18.61 -20.43 -7.68
CA ALA A 101 -18.27 -20.35 -9.10
C ALA A 101 -18.36 -18.92 -9.63
N ALA A 102 -19.43 -18.20 -9.30
CA ALA A 102 -19.60 -16.80 -9.69
C ALA A 102 -18.51 -15.89 -9.11
N ARG A 103 -18.15 -16.11 -7.83
CA ARG A 103 -17.05 -15.36 -7.19
C ARG A 103 -15.69 -15.65 -7.82
N VAL A 104 -15.43 -16.90 -8.21
CA VAL A 104 -14.20 -17.25 -8.94
C VAL A 104 -14.17 -16.57 -10.30
N GLU A 105 -15.30 -16.54 -11.01
CA GLU A 105 -15.42 -15.86 -12.30
C GLU A 105 -15.15 -14.35 -12.16
N ASP A 106 -15.75 -13.70 -11.16
CA ASP A 106 -15.49 -12.28 -10.86
C ASP A 106 -14.02 -12.02 -10.51
N VAL A 107 -13.43 -12.86 -9.65
CA VAL A 107 -12.02 -12.75 -9.29
C VAL A 107 -11.11 -12.88 -10.51
N VAL A 108 -11.40 -13.83 -11.41
CA VAL A 108 -10.62 -14.00 -12.65
C VAL A 108 -10.80 -12.80 -13.58
N ALA A 109 -12.01 -12.27 -13.72
CA ALA A 109 -12.28 -11.10 -14.55
C ALA A 109 -11.51 -9.87 -14.05
N ARG A 110 -11.62 -9.53 -12.76
CA ARG A 110 -10.92 -8.40 -12.12
C ARG A 110 -9.40 -8.57 -12.16
N MET A 111 -8.88 -9.78 -12.03
CA MET A 111 -7.44 -10.03 -12.20
C MET A 111 -6.97 -9.82 -13.65
N ASN A 112 -7.78 -10.16 -14.65
CA ASN A 112 -7.45 -9.89 -16.05
C ASN A 112 -7.48 -8.38 -16.33
N GLU A 113 -8.47 -7.65 -15.80
CA GLU A 113 -8.57 -6.19 -15.88
C GLU A 113 -7.35 -5.53 -15.22
N TRP A 114 -6.99 -5.94 -14.00
CA TRP A 114 -5.79 -5.41 -13.32
C TRP A 114 -4.50 -5.67 -14.09
N VAL A 115 -4.32 -6.84 -14.70
CA VAL A 115 -3.14 -7.12 -15.55
C VAL A 115 -3.07 -6.20 -16.75
N LEU A 116 -4.21 -5.79 -17.32
CA LEU A 116 -4.25 -4.81 -18.41
C LEU A 116 -3.88 -3.42 -17.89
N VAL A 117 -4.51 -2.97 -16.80
CA VAL A 117 -4.22 -1.68 -16.16
C VAL A 117 -2.72 -1.54 -15.82
N VAL A 118 -2.11 -2.56 -15.22
CA VAL A 118 -0.67 -2.56 -14.91
C VAL A 118 0.22 -2.52 -16.16
N ARG A 119 -0.23 -3.07 -17.30
CA ARG A 119 0.53 -3.01 -18.55
C ARG A 119 0.42 -1.67 -19.26
N GLU A 120 -0.68 -0.97 -19.04
CA GLU A 120 -0.99 0.33 -19.66
C GLU A 120 -0.58 1.51 -18.76
N ASP A 121 0.06 1.23 -17.61
CA ASP A 121 0.40 2.23 -16.57
C ASP A 121 -0.83 3.07 -16.15
N ASP A 122 -2.00 2.43 -16.08
CA ASP A 122 -3.28 3.06 -15.79
C ASP A 122 -3.64 3.04 -14.30
N VAL A 123 -4.69 3.77 -13.90
CA VAL A 123 -5.15 3.86 -12.52
C VAL A 123 -6.10 2.71 -12.17
N SER A 124 -5.78 1.95 -11.11
CA SER A 124 -6.69 0.96 -10.54
C SER A 124 -6.85 1.15 -9.03
N ASN A 125 -8.10 1.29 -8.59
CA ASN A 125 -8.50 1.30 -7.18
C ASN A 125 -8.94 -0.10 -6.68
N ASP A 126 -8.76 -1.14 -7.50
CA ASP A 126 -9.13 -2.50 -7.12
C ASP A 126 -8.11 -3.12 -6.14
N ASN A 127 -8.57 -3.43 -4.93
CA ASN A 127 -7.75 -4.06 -3.89
C ASN A 127 -7.70 -5.61 -3.97
N LEU A 128 -8.47 -6.25 -4.86
CA LEU A 128 -8.49 -7.71 -5.02
C LEU A 128 -7.09 -8.31 -5.29
N PRO A 129 -6.26 -7.74 -6.19
CA PRO A 129 -4.91 -8.23 -6.45
C PRO A 129 -4.05 -8.28 -5.18
N PHE A 130 -4.18 -7.25 -4.32
CA PHE A 130 -3.50 -7.21 -3.03
C PHE A 130 -4.04 -8.28 -2.07
N VAL A 131 -5.36 -8.43 -1.97
CA VAL A 131 -6.00 -9.47 -1.15
C VAL A 131 -5.50 -10.87 -1.55
N LEU A 132 -5.43 -11.15 -2.84
CA LEU A 132 -4.91 -12.42 -3.38
C LEU A 132 -3.43 -12.61 -3.08
N LEU A 133 -2.61 -11.56 -3.22
CA LEU A 133 -1.19 -11.60 -2.91
C LEU A 133 -0.98 -11.96 -1.43
N VAL A 134 -1.65 -11.27 -0.51
CA VAL A 134 -1.54 -11.52 0.93
C VAL A 134 -2.01 -12.93 1.32
N HIS A 135 -3.11 -13.41 0.75
CA HIS A 135 -3.56 -14.78 0.97
C HIS A 135 -2.57 -15.82 0.44
N THR A 136 -1.98 -15.57 -0.75
CA THR A 136 -0.98 -16.44 -1.36
C THR A 136 0.29 -16.50 -0.51
N LEU A 137 0.81 -15.36 -0.07
CA LEU A 137 1.93 -15.27 0.86
C LEU A 137 1.62 -15.94 2.19
N GLY A 138 0.44 -15.72 2.76
CA GLY A 138 -0.01 -16.34 4.00
C GLY A 138 0.03 -17.86 3.93
N VAL A 139 -0.51 -18.46 2.87
CA VAL A 139 -0.44 -19.92 2.63
C VAL A 139 0.98 -20.38 2.40
N PHE A 140 1.75 -19.67 1.58
CA PHE A 140 3.12 -20.07 1.22
C PHE A 140 4.08 -20.03 2.42
N VAL A 141 4.10 -18.94 3.18
CA VAL A 141 4.99 -18.76 4.33
C VAL A 141 4.61 -19.74 5.45
N SER A 142 3.32 -19.92 5.73
CA SER A 142 2.88 -20.89 6.73
C SER A 142 3.17 -22.34 6.32
N TYR A 143 3.04 -22.68 5.03
CA TYR A 143 3.49 -23.95 4.48
C TYR A 143 5.00 -24.17 4.70
N LEU A 144 5.83 -23.19 4.33
CA LEU A 144 7.27 -23.27 4.46
C LEU A 144 7.70 -23.38 5.94
N ALA A 145 7.00 -22.70 6.83
CA ALA A 145 7.23 -22.74 8.25
C ALA A 145 6.93 -24.12 8.85
N ALA A 146 5.78 -24.71 8.52
CA ALA A 146 5.46 -26.06 8.94
C ALA A 146 6.48 -27.06 8.37
N TRP A 147 6.88 -26.90 7.11
CA TRP A 147 7.96 -27.71 6.53
C TRP A 147 9.26 -27.59 7.32
N ALA A 148 9.71 -26.37 7.61
CA ALA A 148 10.93 -26.12 8.38
C ALA A 148 10.86 -26.67 9.81
N VAL A 149 9.72 -26.53 10.47
CA VAL A 149 9.48 -27.02 11.84
C VAL A 149 9.48 -28.55 11.89
N PHE A 150 8.71 -29.22 11.03
CA PHE A 150 8.51 -30.66 11.13
C PHE A 150 9.56 -31.48 10.37
N ARG A 151 10.04 -31.01 9.21
CA ARG A 151 11.02 -31.72 8.37
C ARG A 151 12.45 -31.41 8.76
N TRP A 152 12.78 -30.13 8.93
CA TRP A 152 14.15 -29.66 9.21
C TRP A 152 14.43 -29.43 10.69
N ARG A 153 13.39 -29.39 11.53
CA ARG A 153 13.49 -29.05 12.96
C ARG A 153 14.18 -27.71 13.15
N ASN A 154 13.80 -26.71 12.35
CA ASN A 154 14.35 -25.37 12.41
C ASN A 154 13.29 -24.31 12.72
N ALA A 155 13.33 -23.80 13.96
CA ALA A 155 12.42 -22.76 14.42
C ALA A 155 12.74 -21.40 13.79
N TRP A 156 14.00 -21.12 13.47
CA TRP A 156 14.39 -19.80 12.97
C TRP A 156 13.85 -19.49 11.59
N ILE A 157 13.75 -20.49 10.70
CA ILE A 157 13.15 -20.31 9.36
C ILE A 157 11.64 -20.02 9.48
N ALA A 158 10.97 -20.53 10.52
CA ALA A 158 9.57 -20.24 10.78
C ALA A 158 9.36 -18.89 11.49
N VAL A 159 10.18 -18.59 12.50
CA VAL A 159 9.96 -17.43 13.38
C VAL A 159 10.57 -16.15 12.82
N ALA A 160 11.78 -16.18 12.25
CA ALA A 160 12.48 -14.94 11.87
C ALA A 160 11.78 -14.17 10.73
N PRO A 161 11.37 -14.79 9.60
CA PRO A 161 10.64 -14.07 8.56
C PRO A 161 9.29 -13.56 9.04
N ALA A 162 8.61 -14.36 9.88
CA ALA A 162 7.36 -13.97 10.50
C ALA A 162 7.49 -12.77 11.44
N CYS A 163 8.59 -12.71 12.20
CA CYS A 163 8.95 -11.58 13.06
C CYS A 163 9.18 -10.32 12.21
N ALA A 164 9.98 -10.42 11.14
CA ALA A 164 10.24 -9.29 10.25
C ALA A 164 8.96 -8.73 9.63
N GLY A 165 8.09 -9.59 9.09
CA GLY A 165 6.80 -9.16 8.55
C GLY A 165 5.89 -8.50 9.60
N LEU A 166 5.87 -9.03 10.82
CA LEU A 166 5.11 -8.42 11.92
C LEU A 166 5.67 -7.06 12.33
N LEU A 167 6.99 -6.87 12.32
CA LEU A 167 7.62 -5.58 12.62
C LEU A 167 7.28 -4.53 11.56
N VAL A 168 7.32 -4.89 10.28
CA VAL A 168 6.88 -3.99 9.19
C VAL A 168 5.42 -3.58 9.40
N ILE A 169 4.52 -4.52 9.68
CA ILE A 169 3.10 -4.21 9.93
C ILE A 169 2.94 -3.24 11.11
N ILE A 170 3.69 -3.45 12.19
CA ILE A 170 3.64 -2.59 13.38
C ILE A 170 4.21 -1.20 13.05
N ALA A 171 5.31 -1.11 12.29
CA ALA A 171 5.90 0.16 11.88
C ALA A 171 4.95 0.98 11.02
N THR A 172 4.19 0.33 10.12
CA THR A 172 3.24 1.00 9.23
C THR A 172 1.89 1.33 9.88
N THR A 173 1.57 0.78 11.05
CA THR A 173 0.23 0.94 11.67
C THR A 173 0.29 1.94 12.83
N SER A 174 -0.38 3.09 12.67
CA SER A 174 -0.49 4.14 13.69
C SER A 174 -1.30 3.67 14.91
N GLY A 175 -0.67 3.01 15.89
CA GLY A 175 -1.38 2.52 17.08
C GLY A 175 -0.54 1.73 18.09
N ARG A 176 -0.99 1.72 19.35
CA ARG A 176 -0.40 1.02 20.52
C ARG A 176 -0.04 -0.45 20.26
N PRO A 177 0.90 -1.06 21.03
CA PRO A 177 1.41 -2.41 20.76
C PRO A 177 0.28 -3.44 20.61
N SER A 178 0.19 -4.01 19.42
CA SER A 178 -0.86 -4.93 19.04
C SER A 178 -0.79 -6.18 19.92
N GLY A 179 -1.94 -6.65 20.43
CA GLY A 179 -2.00 -7.95 21.11
C GLY A 179 -1.42 -9.09 20.26
N ALA A 180 -1.35 -8.89 18.94
CA ALA A 180 -0.63 -9.74 18.00
C ALA A 180 0.87 -9.87 18.31
N PHE A 181 1.60 -8.80 18.66
CA PHE A 181 3.02 -8.91 19.03
C PHE A 181 3.26 -9.81 20.24
N LEU A 182 2.42 -9.68 21.27
CA LEU A 182 2.51 -10.55 22.46
C LEU A 182 2.13 -11.98 22.13
N MET A 183 1.06 -12.17 21.34
CA MET A 183 0.63 -13.50 20.90
C MET A 183 1.72 -14.18 20.07
N PHE A 184 2.35 -13.44 19.15
CA PHE A 184 3.50 -13.89 18.38
C PHE A 184 4.67 -14.28 19.28
N SER A 185 5.08 -13.38 20.19
CA SER A 185 6.21 -13.61 21.10
C SER A 185 5.99 -14.84 21.99
N PHE A 186 4.76 -14.99 22.50
CA PHE A 186 4.35 -16.15 23.29
C PHE A 186 4.47 -17.45 22.47
N GLY A 187 3.92 -17.49 21.26
CA GLY A 187 4.02 -18.66 20.38
C GLY A 187 5.47 -18.96 19.96
N ALA A 188 6.24 -17.92 19.66
CA ALA A 188 7.61 -18.03 19.18
C ALA A 188 8.55 -18.60 20.25
N LEU A 189 8.48 -18.12 21.49
CA LEU A 189 9.28 -18.62 22.61
C LEU A 189 8.97 -20.09 22.91
N LEU A 190 7.69 -20.46 22.92
CA LEU A 190 7.27 -21.85 23.07
C LEU A 190 7.80 -22.74 21.93
N LEU A 191 7.70 -22.26 20.68
CA LEU A 191 8.14 -23.00 19.51
C LEU A 191 9.67 -23.19 19.51
N ILE A 192 10.43 -22.13 19.77
CA ILE A 192 11.90 -22.18 19.83
C ILE A 192 12.36 -23.14 20.93
N SER A 193 11.80 -23.03 22.14
CA SER A 193 12.10 -23.95 23.25
C SER A 193 11.79 -25.40 22.87
N ARG A 194 10.63 -25.64 22.25
CA ARG A 194 10.22 -26.99 21.81
C ARG A 194 11.19 -27.58 20.80
N LEU A 195 11.61 -26.82 19.80
CA LEU A 195 12.55 -27.30 18.78
C LEU A 195 13.96 -27.47 19.33
N HIS A 196 14.37 -26.63 20.27
CA HIS A 196 15.63 -26.81 21.00
C HIS A 196 15.65 -28.16 21.74
N LEU A 197 14.57 -28.48 22.47
CA LEU A 197 14.44 -29.76 23.17
C LEU A 197 14.40 -30.95 22.19
N GLN A 198 13.70 -30.83 21.06
CA GLN A 198 13.70 -31.90 20.04
C GLN A 198 15.08 -32.16 19.44
N ARG A 199 15.91 -31.12 19.28
CA ARG A 199 17.31 -31.27 18.87
C ARG A 199 18.15 -31.90 19.98
N ALA A 200 17.93 -31.51 21.24
CA ALA A 200 18.60 -32.09 22.39
C ALA A 200 18.32 -33.60 22.52
N PHE A 201 17.06 -34.04 22.32
CA PHE A 201 16.73 -35.47 22.29
C PHE A 201 17.51 -36.25 21.23
N VAL A 202 17.67 -35.70 20.02
CA VAL A 202 18.49 -36.35 18.98
C VAL A 202 19.95 -36.47 19.41
N GLN A 203 20.49 -35.45 20.07
CA GLN A 203 21.86 -35.48 20.57
C GLN A 203 22.02 -36.51 21.70
N TRP A 204 21.09 -36.56 22.65
CA TRP A 204 21.10 -37.52 23.76
C TRP A 204 20.89 -38.96 23.29
N ASP A 205 20.01 -39.19 22.32
CA ASP A 205 19.82 -40.50 21.69
C ASP A 205 21.11 -40.99 21.01
N ARG A 206 21.84 -40.09 20.34
CA ARG A 206 23.16 -40.40 19.75
C ARG A 206 24.21 -40.68 20.82
N ALA A 207 24.16 -39.94 21.93
CA ALA A 207 25.06 -40.11 23.07
C ALA A 207 24.65 -41.25 24.02
N ARG A 208 23.49 -41.90 23.79
CA ARG A 208 22.88 -42.93 24.66
C ARG A 208 22.67 -42.48 26.10
N VAL A 209 22.35 -41.20 26.30
CA VAL A 209 21.98 -40.65 27.60
C VAL A 209 20.49 -40.91 27.84
N GLU A 210 20.15 -41.56 28.96
CA GLU A 210 18.77 -41.76 29.35
C GLU A 210 18.16 -40.46 29.90
N TYR A 211 16.89 -40.22 29.56
CA TYR A 211 16.14 -39.05 30.00
C TYR A 211 14.73 -39.45 30.45
N PRO A 212 14.09 -38.67 31.35
CA PRO A 212 12.77 -39.00 31.89
C PRO A 212 11.68 -39.12 30.80
N GLU A 213 10.73 -40.05 30.96
CA GLU A 213 9.66 -40.31 29.98
C GLU A 213 8.74 -39.09 29.75
N TRP A 214 8.57 -38.24 30.77
CA TRP A 214 7.67 -37.08 30.73
C TRP A 214 8.42 -35.75 30.55
N LEU A 215 9.71 -35.79 30.18
CA LEU A 215 10.54 -34.58 30.08
C LEU A 215 9.93 -33.56 29.12
N SER A 216 9.38 -33.99 27.98
CA SER A 216 8.66 -33.14 27.01
C SER A 216 7.52 -32.34 27.66
N LEU A 217 6.76 -32.94 28.58
CA LEU A 217 5.62 -32.28 29.23
C LEU A 217 6.10 -31.34 30.35
N GLN A 218 7.08 -31.77 31.14
CA GLN A 218 7.67 -30.95 32.22
C GLN A 218 8.36 -29.71 31.65
N SER A 219 9.14 -29.86 30.58
CA SER A 219 9.76 -28.72 29.89
C SER A 219 8.73 -27.79 29.27
N ALA A 220 7.63 -28.34 28.72
CA ALA A 220 6.57 -27.53 28.12
C ALA A 220 5.86 -26.69 29.19
N GLN A 221 5.53 -27.28 30.34
CA GLN A 221 4.93 -26.56 31.48
C GLN A 221 5.87 -25.47 32.00
N LEU A 222 7.17 -25.76 32.19
CA LEU A 222 8.13 -24.77 32.65
C LEU A 222 8.30 -23.64 31.64
N THR A 223 8.44 -23.97 30.35
CA THR A 223 8.55 -22.96 29.28
C THR A 223 7.30 -22.10 29.22
N LEU A 224 6.11 -22.71 29.35
CA LEU A 224 4.85 -21.98 29.39
C LEU A 224 4.83 -20.95 30.52
N VAL A 225 5.16 -21.36 31.75
CA VAL A 225 5.20 -20.45 32.91
C VAL A 225 6.24 -19.34 32.69
N LEU A 226 7.45 -19.68 32.27
CA LEU A 226 8.50 -18.68 32.01
C LEU A 226 8.12 -17.71 30.89
N THR A 227 7.48 -18.20 29.83
CA THR A 227 7.00 -17.37 28.71
C THR A 227 5.91 -16.42 29.18
N VAL A 228 4.93 -16.89 29.96
CA VAL A 228 3.89 -16.03 30.54
C VAL A 228 4.52 -14.95 31.44
N VAL A 229 5.46 -15.33 32.32
CA VAL A 229 6.17 -14.38 33.17
C VAL A 229 6.93 -13.35 32.35
N MET A 230 7.66 -13.76 31.30
CA MET A 230 8.36 -12.85 30.41
C MET A 230 7.42 -11.88 29.69
N VAL A 231 6.28 -12.37 29.17
CA VAL A 231 5.29 -11.54 28.48
C VAL A 231 4.66 -10.53 29.45
N VAL A 232 4.33 -10.95 30.68
CA VAL A 232 3.79 -10.05 31.72
C VAL A 232 4.82 -8.98 32.11
N ILE A 233 6.09 -9.36 32.28
CA ILE A 233 7.16 -8.40 32.57
C ILE A 233 7.31 -7.41 31.41
N ALA A 234 7.38 -7.91 30.17
CA ALA A 234 7.51 -7.07 28.97
C ALA A 234 6.36 -6.07 28.85
N TRP A 235 5.12 -6.48 29.16
CA TRP A 235 3.96 -5.60 29.17
C TRP A 235 4.02 -4.47 30.20
N GLN A 236 4.77 -4.65 31.30
CA GLN A 236 4.88 -3.67 32.38
C GLN A 236 6.04 -2.68 32.19
N VAL A 237 6.90 -2.86 31.19
CA VAL A 237 8.05 -1.97 30.95
C VAL A 237 7.55 -0.66 30.28
N PRO A 238 7.71 0.51 30.93
CA PRO A 238 7.31 1.78 30.35
C PRO A 238 8.37 2.25 29.32
N LEU A 239 8.01 2.24 28.04
CA LEU A 239 8.91 2.54 26.92
C LEU A 239 9.22 4.05 26.72
N GLY A 240 8.70 4.95 27.57
CA GLY A 240 8.53 6.38 27.27
C GLY A 240 9.74 7.16 26.71
N LYS A 241 10.96 7.01 27.24
CA LYS A 241 12.17 7.70 26.71
C LYS A 241 13.08 6.80 25.86
N GLN A 242 12.76 5.51 25.78
CA GLN A 242 13.48 4.55 24.95
C GLN A 242 12.79 4.38 23.59
N ALA A 243 11.55 4.85 23.44
CA ALA A 243 10.78 4.84 22.20
C ALA A 243 11.58 5.47 21.05
N ASP A 244 12.06 6.72 21.20
CA ASP A 244 12.82 7.40 20.14
C ASP A 244 14.10 6.64 19.70
N ALA A 245 14.80 5.98 20.64
CA ALA A 245 15.98 5.18 20.33
C ALA A 245 15.64 3.80 19.73
N ILE A 246 14.46 3.28 20.04
CA ILE A 246 13.90 2.06 19.47
C ILE A 246 13.42 2.33 18.04
N ASP A 247 12.81 3.50 17.79
CA ASP A 247 12.33 3.91 16.47
C ASP A 247 13.49 3.93 15.47
N THR A 248 14.61 4.60 15.80
CA THR A 248 15.81 4.57 14.93
C THR A 248 16.36 3.16 14.67
N THR A 249 16.20 2.24 15.62
CA THR A 249 16.65 0.84 15.45
C THR A 249 15.67 0.02 14.61
N ILE A 250 14.38 0.31 14.72
CA ILE A 250 13.33 -0.29 13.90
C ILE A 250 13.52 0.16 12.46
N ASP A 251 13.66 1.47 12.22
CA ASP A 251 13.87 2.09 10.91
C ASP A 251 15.07 1.44 10.19
N TYR A 252 16.21 1.29 10.87
CA TYR A 252 17.38 0.61 10.31
C TYR A 252 17.11 -0.83 9.80
N VAL A 253 16.14 -1.53 10.40
CA VAL A 253 15.74 -2.89 10.01
C VAL A 253 14.62 -2.86 8.95
N THR A 254 13.70 -1.91 9.02
CA THR A 254 12.52 -1.82 8.15
C THR A 254 12.81 -1.11 6.84
N ASP A 255 13.59 -0.02 6.83
CA ASP A 255 13.85 0.80 5.63
C ASP A 255 14.37 -0.02 4.44
N PRO A 256 15.34 -0.95 4.59
CA PRO A 256 15.80 -1.75 3.46
C PRO A 256 14.72 -2.69 2.90
N ILE A 257 13.80 -3.13 3.77
CA ILE A 257 12.68 -4.01 3.41
C ILE A 257 11.59 -3.19 2.72
N GLU A 258 11.26 -2.02 3.25
CA GLU A 258 10.29 -1.09 2.65
C GLU A 258 10.74 -0.61 1.28
N ALA A 259 12.01 -0.21 1.14
CA ALA A 259 12.59 0.15 -0.15
C ALA A 259 12.55 -1.01 -1.16
N ALA A 260 12.79 -2.25 -0.71
CA ALA A 260 12.69 -3.43 -1.57
C ALA A 260 11.23 -3.76 -1.97
N LEU A 261 10.25 -3.36 -1.15
CA LEU A 261 8.83 -3.58 -1.39
C LEU A 261 8.14 -2.41 -2.13
N GLU A 262 8.80 -1.25 -2.25
CA GLU A 262 8.22 -0.06 -2.89
C GLU A 262 7.72 -0.29 -4.33
N PRO A 263 8.44 -1.01 -5.22
CA PRO A 263 7.93 -1.29 -6.56
C PRO A 263 6.63 -2.11 -6.53
N VAL A 264 6.45 -2.96 -5.51
CA VAL A 264 5.26 -3.78 -5.32
C VAL A 264 4.14 -2.96 -4.70
N SER A 265 4.42 -2.05 -3.76
CA SER A 265 3.40 -1.19 -3.17
C SER A 265 2.81 -0.21 -4.18
N ARG A 266 3.60 0.28 -5.15
CA ARG A 266 3.13 1.10 -6.28
C ARG A 266 2.09 0.42 -7.16
N LEU A 267 2.01 -0.92 -7.15
CA LEU A 267 0.98 -1.68 -7.87
C LEU A 267 -0.37 -1.70 -7.15
N PHE A 268 -0.42 -1.27 -5.89
CA PHE A 268 -1.60 -1.30 -5.02
C PHE A 268 -1.90 0.10 -4.49
N ASN A 269 -2.54 0.89 -5.35
CA ASN A 269 -2.70 2.32 -5.14
C ASN A 269 -3.76 2.71 -4.09
N ASP A 270 -4.64 1.81 -3.63
CA ASP A 270 -5.76 2.13 -2.74
C ASP A 270 -5.63 1.51 -1.32
N LEU A 271 -4.41 1.22 -0.87
CA LEU A 271 -4.18 0.71 0.49
C LEU A 271 -4.30 1.82 1.54
N ALA A 272 -5.17 1.62 2.53
CA ALA A 272 -5.35 2.53 3.65
C ALA A 272 -4.09 2.62 4.53
N GLY A 273 -3.82 3.81 5.08
CA GLY A 273 -2.81 3.98 6.13
C GLY A 273 -1.34 3.86 5.71
N SER A 274 -1.01 3.97 4.41
CA SER A 274 0.39 4.16 3.98
C SER A 274 0.90 5.52 4.49
N GLY A 275 1.40 5.56 5.72
CA GLY A 275 1.99 6.75 6.32
C GLY A 275 3.24 7.19 5.55
N GLY A 276 3.25 8.45 5.11
CA GLY A 276 4.30 9.04 4.26
C GLY A 276 3.75 10.22 3.44
N ASN A 277 4.53 10.72 2.47
CA ASN A 277 4.05 11.69 1.49
C ASN A 277 2.84 11.12 0.74
N PHE A 278 1.65 11.65 1.07
CA PHE A 278 0.36 11.17 0.57
C PHE A 278 0.33 11.09 -0.96
N HIS A 279 0.96 12.07 -1.61
CA HIS A 279 1.22 12.08 -3.05
C HIS A 279 2.70 11.93 -3.36
N LYS A 280 3.00 11.08 -4.35
CA LYS A 280 4.21 11.17 -5.15
C LYS A 280 3.79 11.71 -6.52
N PHE A 281 4.46 12.75 -7.03
CA PHE A 281 4.09 13.42 -8.28
C PHE A 281 4.53 12.62 -9.52
N GLY A 282 3.98 11.42 -9.67
CA GLY A 282 4.26 10.50 -10.77
C GLY A 282 3.41 10.76 -12.02
N ARG A 283 3.23 9.72 -12.84
CA ARG A 283 2.34 9.76 -14.03
C ARG A 283 0.86 9.62 -13.68
N THR A 284 0.53 9.08 -12.52
CA THR A 284 -0.84 8.73 -12.12
C THR A 284 -1.17 9.31 -10.75
N LEU A 285 -2.41 9.76 -10.60
CA LEU A 285 -3.02 10.21 -9.35
C LEU A 285 -4.31 9.40 -9.09
N PRO A 286 -4.21 8.25 -8.41
CA PRO A 286 -5.37 7.48 -7.97
C PRO A 286 -6.17 8.24 -6.92
N ILE A 287 -7.50 8.20 -7.02
CA ILE A 287 -8.37 8.75 -5.97
C ILE A 287 -8.69 7.64 -4.98
N ARG A 288 -8.13 7.75 -3.78
CA ARG A 288 -8.14 6.71 -2.76
C ARG A 288 -9.32 6.85 -1.80
N GLY A 289 -9.59 5.80 -1.04
CA GLY A 289 -10.52 5.84 0.10
C GLY A 289 -9.96 6.56 1.32
N ASP A 290 -9.62 5.78 2.36
CA ASP A 290 -9.19 6.30 3.66
C ASP A 290 -7.76 6.85 3.58
N VAL A 291 -7.58 8.13 3.93
CA VAL A 291 -6.29 8.81 3.83
C VAL A 291 -5.86 9.38 5.17
N SER A 292 -4.56 9.28 5.45
CA SER A 292 -3.95 9.83 6.67
C SER A 292 -2.90 10.85 6.30
N LEU A 293 -3.04 12.06 6.84
CA LEU A 293 -2.07 13.14 6.64
C LEU A 293 -0.99 13.06 7.73
N GLY A 294 0.27 13.08 7.30
CA GLY A 294 1.43 13.17 8.20
C GLY A 294 1.70 14.60 8.66
N SER A 295 2.58 14.74 9.65
CA SER A 295 3.09 16.03 10.12
C SER A 295 4.56 16.27 9.78
N LYS A 296 5.12 15.45 8.88
CA LYS A 296 6.51 15.59 8.41
C LYS A 296 6.62 16.90 7.62
N VAL A 297 7.64 17.70 7.93
CA VAL A 297 7.95 18.90 7.15
C VAL A 297 8.61 18.46 5.85
N LEU A 298 8.05 18.88 4.71
CA LEU A 298 8.56 18.51 3.39
C LEU A 298 9.37 19.64 2.76
N PHE A 299 8.85 20.85 2.85
CA PHE A 299 9.45 22.03 2.25
C PHE A 299 9.20 23.27 3.12
N GLU A 300 10.14 24.21 3.09
CA GLU A 300 9.88 25.59 3.49
C GLU A 300 9.91 26.49 2.25
N VAL A 301 8.77 27.13 1.97
CA VAL A 301 8.59 27.99 0.79
C VAL A 301 8.53 29.45 1.24
N ARG A 302 9.40 30.28 0.65
CA ARG A 302 9.48 31.73 0.92
C ARG A 302 9.28 32.48 -0.39
N GLY A 303 8.48 33.55 -0.39
CA GLY A 303 8.24 34.37 -1.58
C GLY A 303 7.31 35.54 -1.29
N GLU A 304 7.25 36.52 -2.21
CA GLU A 304 6.40 37.71 -2.06
C GLU A 304 4.90 37.37 -2.18
N SER A 305 4.56 36.36 -2.97
CA SER A 305 3.20 35.85 -3.16
C SER A 305 3.24 34.35 -3.35
N LEU A 306 2.78 33.61 -2.33
CA LEU A 306 2.89 32.14 -2.30
C LEU A 306 1.88 31.44 -3.21
N GLY A 307 0.68 32.03 -3.41
CA GLY A 307 -0.35 31.45 -4.26
C GLY A 307 -0.66 29.97 -3.92
N LEU A 308 -1.06 29.20 -4.94
CA LEU A 308 -1.04 27.75 -4.88
C LEU A 308 0.32 27.26 -5.40
N VAL A 309 1.02 26.50 -4.57
CA VAL A 309 2.32 25.90 -4.89
C VAL A 309 2.08 24.60 -5.65
N ARG A 310 2.27 24.64 -6.97
CA ARG A 310 2.03 23.56 -7.92
C ARG A 310 3.26 22.66 -8.02
N GLY A 311 3.05 21.35 -7.94
CA GLY A 311 4.06 20.33 -8.25
C GLY A 311 3.88 19.69 -9.63
N THR A 312 2.65 19.28 -9.97
CA THR A 312 2.31 18.68 -11.27
C THR A 312 0.87 18.99 -11.69
N SER A 313 0.55 18.80 -12.96
CA SER A 313 -0.82 18.60 -13.46
C SER A 313 -1.01 17.22 -14.09
N TYR A 314 -2.26 16.78 -14.16
CA TYR A 314 -2.72 15.58 -14.86
C TYR A 314 -3.87 16.00 -15.78
N ASP A 315 -4.03 15.33 -16.93
CA ASP A 315 -4.91 15.79 -18.01
C ASP A 315 -5.94 14.75 -18.45
N GLU A 316 -5.74 13.47 -18.17
CA GLU A 316 -6.65 12.40 -18.59
C GLU A 316 -7.39 11.80 -17.39
N TYR A 317 -8.73 11.86 -17.42
CA TYR A 317 -9.59 11.27 -16.40
C TYR A 317 -10.00 9.84 -16.79
N THR A 318 -9.84 8.91 -15.85
CA THR A 318 -10.00 7.46 -16.06
C THR A 318 -11.21 6.87 -15.34
N GLY A 319 -12.02 7.70 -14.67
CA GLY A 319 -13.08 7.25 -13.77
C GLY A 319 -12.58 6.78 -12.40
N SER A 320 -11.35 6.27 -12.30
CA SER A 320 -10.71 5.87 -11.02
C SER A 320 -9.72 6.92 -10.48
N GLY A 321 -9.33 7.87 -11.31
CA GLY A 321 -8.45 8.98 -10.98
C GLY A 321 -7.87 9.62 -12.23
N TRP A 322 -6.71 10.26 -12.09
CA TRP A 322 -6.07 11.01 -13.16
C TRP A 322 -4.78 10.37 -13.61
N ARG A 323 -4.43 10.56 -14.89
CA ARG A 323 -3.09 10.26 -15.39
C ARG A 323 -2.59 11.36 -16.31
N SER A 324 -1.28 11.39 -16.48
CA SER A 324 -0.61 12.25 -17.45
C SER A 324 -0.52 11.50 -18.77
N SER A 325 -1.07 12.07 -19.83
CA SER A 325 -0.89 11.55 -21.18
C SER A 325 0.54 11.83 -21.68
N GLY A 326 0.82 11.65 -22.98
CA GLY A 326 2.16 11.82 -23.55
C GLY A 326 2.84 13.13 -23.12
N ARG A 327 4.09 13.01 -22.62
CA ARG A 327 4.94 14.13 -22.19
C ARG A 327 6.19 14.18 -23.05
N GLU A 328 6.54 15.38 -23.49
CA GLU A 328 7.85 15.69 -24.09
C GLU A 328 8.75 16.28 -23.01
N GLU A 329 10.00 15.83 -22.95
CA GLU A 329 10.97 16.31 -21.98
C GLU A 329 11.86 17.38 -22.60
N GLU A 330 11.96 18.52 -21.91
CA GLU A 330 12.87 19.62 -22.25
C GLU A 330 13.92 19.75 -21.14
N GLU A 331 15.19 19.55 -21.48
CA GLU A 331 16.30 19.88 -20.57
C GLU A 331 16.46 21.41 -20.46
N VAL A 332 16.47 21.93 -19.24
CA VAL A 332 16.57 23.36 -18.94
C VAL A 332 17.75 23.58 -18.00
N ASN A 333 18.78 24.29 -18.46
CA ASN A 333 19.95 24.60 -17.64
C ASN A 333 19.59 25.61 -16.55
N ALA A 334 20.36 25.59 -15.46
CA ALA A 334 20.28 26.56 -14.38
C ALA A 334 20.34 28.02 -14.88
N GLY A 335 19.28 28.77 -14.64
CA GLY A 335 19.15 30.19 -14.99
C GLY A 335 18.62 30.45 -16.40
N ASP A 336 18.49 29.42 -17.24
CA ASP A 336 17.84 29.53 -18.54
C ASP A 336 16.31 29.52 -18.39
N PRO A 337 15.58 30.24 -19.25
CA PRO A 337 14.13 30.17 -19.25
C PRO A 337 13.64 28.89 -19.93
N THR A 338 12.50 28.40 -19.45
CA THR A 338 11.72 27.33 -20.09
C THR A 338 11.07 27.79 -21.40
N SER A 339 10.75 26.86 -22.30
CA SER A 339 9.99 27.17 -23.52
C SER A 339 8.64 27.85 -23.25
N ALA A 340 8.01 27.56 -22.12
CA ALA A 340 6.77 28.21 -21.70
C ALA A 340 6.91 29.71 -21.44
N GLU A 341 8.12 30.24 -21.16
CA GLU A 341 8.34 31.68 -20.94
C GLU A 341 7.94 32.52 -22.16
N ILE A 342 8.20 31.98 -23.36
CA ILE A 342 7.87 32.64 -24.63
C ILE A 342 6.35 32.85 -24.72
N GLN A 343 5.56 31.88 -24.29
CA GLN A 343 4.09 31.94 -24.32
C GLN A 343 3.50 32.65 -23.11
N ALA A 344 4.13 32.56 -21.95
CA ALA A 344 3.67 33.23 -20.73
C ALA A 344 3.60 34.76 -20.89
N ARG A 345 4.47 35.34 -21.73
CA ARG A 345 4.42 36.76 -22.10
C ARG A 345 3.19 37.16 -22.91
N ALA A 346 2.52 36.20 -23.56
CA ALA A 346 1.30 36.44 -24.32
C ALA A 346 0.03 36.37 -23.43
N TYR A 347 0.12 35.75 -22.24
CA TYR A 347 -1.00 35.71 -21.31
C TYR A 347 -1.24 37.08 -20.66
N ARG A 348 -2.48 37.55 -20.74
CA ARG A 348 -2.92 38.79 -20.10
C ARG A 348 -3.05 38.58 -18.59
N GLU A 349 -2.93 39.66 -17.83
CA GLU A 349 -3.23 39.68 -16.40
C GLU A 349 -2.45 38.63 -15.59
N ARG A 350 -1.15 38.49 -15.87
CA ARG A 350 -0.23 37.66 -15.08
C ARG A 350 0.95 38.48 -14.56
N ILE A 351 1.40 38.17 -13.34
CA ILE A 351 2.64 38.70 -12.76
C ILE A 351 3.65 37.59 -12.57
N ILE A 352 4.93 37.92 -12.69
CA ILE A 352 6.03 37.01 -12.38
C ILE A 352 6.31 37.11 -10.88
N THR A 353 6.37 35.97 -10.21
CA THR A 353 6.79 35.88 -8.81
C THR A 353 7.79 34.75 -8.65
N THR A 354 8.61 34.85 -7.62
CA THR A 354 9.73 33.95 -7.36
C THR A 354 9.55 33.31 -6.00
N LEU A 355 9.77 31.99 -5.94
CA LEU A 355 9.80 31.23 -4.69
C LEU A 355 11.23 30.78 -4.42
N ASP A 356 11.69 30.95 -3.18
CA ASP A 356 12.88 30.30 -2.62
C ASP A 356 12.39 29.11 -1.78
N ILE A 357 12.84 27.89 -2.12
CA ILE A 357 12.37 26.64 -1.53
C ILE A 357 13.54 25.90 -0.89
N GLU A 358 13.32 25.43 0.34
CA GLU A 358 14.25 24.60 1.10
C GLU A 358 13.62 23.22 1.31
N VAL A 359 14.37 22.16 1.00
CA VAL A 359 13.92 20.77 0.98
C VAL A 359 14.21 20.10 2.32
N PHE A 360 13.21 19.40 2.86
CA PHE A 360 13.29 18.62 4.10
C PHE A 360 12.96 17.14 3.90
N ASP A 361 12.59 16.74 2.69
CA ASP A 361 12.35 15.35 2.31
C ASP A 361 12.75 15.11 0.86
N ASP A 362 13.28 13.93 0.57
CA ASP A 362 13.80 13.58 -0.76
C ASP A 362 12.69 13.70 -1.81
N GLU A 363 12.93 14.51 -2.84
CA GLU A 363 11.97 14.78 -3.91
C GLU A 363 12.70 15.21 -5.20
N GLU A 364 12.18 14.79 -6.35
CA GLU A 364 12.72 15.21 -7.65
C GLU A 364 11.91 16.37 -8.24
N THR A 365 10.63 16.50 -7.87
CA THR A 365 9.70 17.50 -8.39
C THR A 365 10.02 18.89 -7.83
N LEU A 366 10.22 19.86 -8.73
CA LEU A 366 10.34 21.26 -8.37
C LEU A 366 8.96 21.89 -8.29
N PHE A 367 8.72 22.62 -7.21
CA PHE A 367 7.46 23.32 -6.99
C PHE A 367 7.53 24.72 -7.54
N SER A 368 6.42 25.20 -8.10
CA SER A 368 6.31 26.52 -8.68
C SER A 368 4.95 27.14 -8.38
N VAL A 369 4.85 28.45 -8.54
CA VAL A 369 3.57 29.16 -8.60
C VAL A 369 3.11 29.25 -10.06
N GLY A 370 1.94 28.68 -10.34
CA GLY A 370 1.39 28.62 -11.69
C GLY A 370 2.35 27.99 -12.70
N THR A 371 2.54 28.62 -13.86
CA THR A 371 3.45 28.11 -14.90
C THR A 371 4.89 28.48 -14.55
N PRO A 372 5.82 27.52 -14.34
CA PRO A 372 7.23 27.81 -14.14
C PRO A 372 7.83 28.46 -15.37
N LEU A 373 8.72 29.43 -15.16
CA LEU A 373 9.43 30.17 -16.19
C LEU A 373 10.90 29.79 -16.26
N GLY A 374 11.48 29.31 -15.16
CA GLY A 374 12.87 28.89 -15.06
C GLY A 374 13.29 28.65 -13.61
N THR A 375 14.41 27.97 -13.43
CA THR A 375 14.97 27.55 -12.13
C THR A 375 16.44 27.95 -12.04
N ASN A 376 17.01 28.00 -10.84
CA ASN A 376 18.44 28.26 -10.64
C ASN A 376 19.30 26.98 -10.56
N ILE A 377 18.71 25.83 -10.89
CA ILE A 377 19.34 24.51 -10.93
C ILE A 377 18.98 23.83 -12.24
N ASP A 378 19.82 22.90 -12.68
CA ASP A 378 19.57 22.12 -13.88
C ASP A 378 18.33 21.25 -13.70
N SER A 379 17.43 21.29 -14.68
CA SER A 379 16.10 20.72 -14.57
C SER A 379 15.63 20.08 -15.87
N VAL A 380 14.54 19.33 -15.77
CA VAL A 380 13.79 18.75 -16.90
C VAL A 380 12.34 19.19 -16.77
N ALA A 381 11.83 19.90 -17.78
CA ALA A 381 10.44 20.28 -17.88
C ALA A 381 9.66 19.23 -18.67
N ASP A 382 8.56 18.75 -18.10
CA ASP A 382 7.57 17.91 -18.79
C ASP A 382 6.51 18.79 -19.43
N LEU A 383 6.42 18.70 -20.75
CA LEU A 383 5.49 19.47 -21.58
C LEU A 383 4.42 18.54 -22.17
N PRO A 384 3.20 19.02 -22.44
CA PRO A 384 2.23 18.33 -23.27
C PRO A 384 2.81 18.01 -24.66
N GLU A 385 2.63 16.78 -25.12
CA GLU A 385 3.01 16.39 -26.49
C GLU A 385 2.29 17.32 -27.49
N SER A 386 3.06 18.03 -28.33
CA SER A 386 2.59 19.02 -29.33
C SER A 386 2.37 20.47 -28.85
N PHE A 387 2.56 20.81 -27.57
CA PHE A 387 2.46 22.21 -27.12
C PHE A 387 3.47 22.59 -26.02
N PRO A 388 4.54 23.34 -26.35
CA PRO A 388 5.56 23.75 -25.37
C PRO A 388 5.15 24.95 -24.50
N GLY A 389 3.90 25.44 -24.63
CA GLY A 389 3.44 26.63 -23.90
C GLY A 389 2.81 26.35 -22.54
N ASP A 390 2.71 25.08 -22.14
CA ASP A 390 2.33 24.67 -20.79
C ASP A 390 3.37 23.69 -20.24
N ILE A 391 3.59 23.74 -18.92
CA ILE A 391 4.50 22.85 -18.22
C ILE A 391 3.70 22.09 -17.19
N GLU A 392 3.58 20.77 -17.39
CA GLU A 392 2.83 19.91 -16.49
C GLU A 392 3.59 19.71 -15.19
N ARG A 393 4.88 19.44 -15.29
CA ARG A 393 5.79 19.18 -14.17
C ARG A 393 7.18 19.68 -14.51
N ILE A 394 7.96 20.07 -13.50
CA ILE A 394 9.40 20.33 -13.65
C ILE A 394 10.14 19.50 -12.59
N ARG A 395 11.26 18.88 -12.96
CA ARG A 395 12.07 18.04 -12.07
C ARG A 395 13.51 18.51 -12.04
N SER A 396 14.18 18.29 -10.92
CA SER A 396 15.64 18.41 -10.83
C SER A 396 16.31 17.30 -11.64
N GLN A 397 17.47 17.57 -12.24
CA GLN A 397 18.29 16.52 -12.88
C GLN A 397 19.03 15.65 -11.86
N GLU A 398 19.29 16.18 -10.67
CA GLU A 398 19.88 15.46 -9.53
C GLU A 398 18.87 15.40 -8.37
N ASP A 399 18.78 14.27 -7.68
CA ASP A 399 17.87 14.09 -6.54
C ASP A 399 18.11 15.17 -5.47
N LEU A 400 17.06 15.88 -5.06
CA LEU A 400 17.16 16.87 -3.99
C LEU A 400 17.14 16.17 -2.63
N GLN A 401 18.10 16.53 -1.78
CA GLN A 401 18.26 15.99 -0.43
C GLN A 401 17.85 17.02 0.63
N GLU A 402 17.69 16.55 1.87
CA GLU A 402 17.46 17.41 3.02
C GLU A 402 18.54 18.51 3.12
N GLY A 403 18.10 19.77 3.17
CA GLY A 403 18.95 20.95 3.25
C GLY A 403 19.23 21.62 1.90
N ASP A 404 18.88 20.98 0.78
CA ASP A 404 19.01 21.59 -0.55
C ASP A 404 18.05 22.76 -0.72
N ARG A 405 18.47 23.72 -1.57
CA ARG A 405 17.73 24.95 -1.82
C ARG A 405 17.73 25.30 -3.29
N TYR A 406 16.55 25.66 -3.79
CA TYR A 406 16.41 26.17 -5.15
C TYR A 406 15.47 27.36 -5.19
N ARG A 407 15.52 28.06 -6.32
CA ARG A 407 14.70 29.20 -6.67
C ARG A 407 14.03 28.92 -8.00
N VAL A 408 12.74 29.22 -8.05
CA VAL A 408 11.91 29.05 -9.23
C VAL A 408 11.13 30.33 -9.50
N ALA A 409 11.18 30.80 -10.74
CA ALA A 409 10.33 31.87 -11.22
C ALA A 409 9.08 31.24 -11.82
N GLY A 410 7.90 31.76 -11.48
CA GLY A 410 6.63 31.31 -12.04
C GLY A 410 5.67 32.47 -12.29
N THR A 411 4.46 32.16 -12.73
CA THR A 411 3.45 33.16 -13.07
C THR A 411 2.17 33.01 -12.26
N LEU A 412 1.69 34.12 -11.70
CA LEU A 412 0.45 34.19 -10.95
C LEU A 412 -0.60 34.99 -11.73
N SER A 413 -1.80 34.44 -11.85
CA SER A 413 -2.94 35.16 -12.43
C SER A 413 -3.44 36.25 -11.48
N ILE A 414 -3.59 37.47 -12.00
CA ILE A 414 -4.22 38.62 -11.33
C ILE A 414 -5.53 39.04 -12.01
N ALA A 415 -6.07 38.18 -12.88
CA ALA A 415 -7.32 38.43 -13.59
C ALA A 415 -8.49 38.61 -12.61
N THR A 416 -9.28 39.67 -12.83
CA THR A 416 -10.48 39.94 -12.06
C THR A 416 -11.66 39.09 -12.53
N PRO A 417 -12.67 38.81 -11.68
CA PRO A 417 -13.89 38.12 -12.09
C PRO A 417 -14.57 38.73 -13.33
N ASP A 418 -14.61 40.05 -13.44
CA ASP A 418 -15.24 40.72 -14.58
C ASP A 418 -14.45 40.54 -15.88
N GLN A 419 -13.12 40.48 -15.81
CA GLN A 419 -12.30 40.13 -16.98
C GLN A 419 -12.52 38.69 -17.41
N LEU A 420 -12.65 37.76 -16.46
CA LEU A 420 -12.90 36.33 -16.75
C LEU A 420 -14.29 36.10 -17.33
N ARG A 421 -15.32 36.82 -16.85
CA ARG A 421 -16.68 36.79 -17.44
C ARG A 421 -16.73 37.33 -18.86
N ALA A 422 -15.86 38.28 -19.19
CA ALA A 422 -15.79 38.91 -20.50
C ALA A 422 -14.93 38.12 -21.52
N ASP A 423 -14.28 37.02 -21.09
CA ASP A 423 -13.40 36.26 -21.97
C ASP A 423 -14.16 35.31 -22.92
N GLY A 424 -13.50 34.91 -23.99
CA GLY A 424 -14.09 34.05 -25.02
C GLY A 424 -14.05 32.56 -24.69
N VAL A 425 -14.82 31.77 -25.46
CA VAL A 425 -14.84 30.29 -25.41
C VAL A 425 -14.14 29.64 -26.60
N ASN A 426 -13.41 30.43 -27.40
CA ASN A 426 -12.68 29.95 -28.58
C ASN A 426 -11.32 29.41 -28.15
N TYR A 427 -11.30 28.20 -27.59
CA TYR A 427 -10.08 27.55 -27.15
C TYR A 427 -9.29 26.95 -28.32
N PRO A 428 -7.94 27.08 -28.34
CA PRO A 428 -7.09 26.41 -29.30
C PRO A 428 -7.26 24.89 -29.30
N ASP A 429 -6.93 24.25 -30.42
CA ASP A 429 -7.11 22.80 -30.61
C ASP A 429 -6.36 21.98 -29.55
N TRP A 430 -5.12 22.35 -29.23
CA TRP A 430 -4.31 21.68 -28.20
C TRP A 430 -4.97 21.69 -26.81
N VAL A 431 -5.78 22.71 -26.49
CA VAL A 431 -6.53 22.75 -25.23
C VAL A 431 -7.72 21.79 -25.30
N ARG A 432 -8.47 21.83 -26.41
CA ARG A 432 -9.71 21.05 -26.58
C ARG A 432 -9.45 19.56 -26.70
N GLU A 433 -8.38 19.18 -27.39
CA GLU A 433 -8.04 17.77 -27.62
C GLU A 433 -7.44 17.12 -26.36
N ARG A 434 -6.77 17.89 -25.49
CA ARG A 434 -6.12 17.38 -24.28
C ARG A 434 -7.00 17.49 -23.03
N TYR A 435 -7.56 18.67 -22.73
CA TYR A 435 -8.19 18.95 -21.43
C TYR A 435 -9.71 18.86 -21.41
N LEU A 436 -10.37 18.51 -22.53
CA LEU A 436 -11.81 18.23 -22.57
C LEU A 436 -12.11 16.72 -22.69
N GLN A 437 -11.11 15.87 -22.46
CA GLN A 437 -11.29 14.42 -22.47
C GLN A 437 -12.14 13.99 -21.27
N LEU A 438 -13.08 13.10 -21.53
CA LEU A 438 -13.83 12.36 -20.53
C LEU A 438 -13.90 10.89 -20.97
N PRO A 439 -13.95 9.93 -20.03
CA PRO A 439 -14.01 8.51 -20.38
C PRO A 439 -15.37 8.15 -21.00
N ASP A 440 -15.37 7.21 -21.94
CA ASP A 440 -16.57 6.80 -22.69
C ASP A 440 -17.66 6.18 -21.80
N ASP A 441 -17.28 5.67 -20.62
CA ASP A 441 -18.15 5.02 -19.64
C ASP A 441 -18.54 5.93 -18.46
N LEU A 442 -18.27 7.24 -18.54
CA LEU A 442 -18.72 8.21 -17.54
C LEU A 442 -20.26 8.11 -17.34
N PRO A 443 -20.76 7.91 -16.12
CA PRO A 443 -22.19 7.78 -15.88
C PRO A 443 -22.98 9.03 -16.28
N GLU A 444 -24.06 8.84 -17.05
CA GLU A 444 -24.91 9.92 -17.60
C GLU A 444 -25.39 10.90 -16.51
N ARG A 445 -25.69 10.39 -15.31
CA ARG A 445 -26.16 11.20 -14.18
C ARG A 445 -25.16 12.26 -13.70
N VAL A 446 -23.85 12.08 -13.94
CA VAL A 446 -22.83 13.11 -13.66
C VAL A 446 -23.03 14.31 -14.58
N GLY A 447 -23.21 14.06 -15.89
CA GLY A 447 -23.48 15.10 -16.88
C GLY A 447 -24.82 15.80 -16.66
N ASP A 448 -25.86 15.04 -16.31
CA ASP A 448 -27.18 15.60 -15.96
C ASP A 448 -27.10 16.53 -14.74
N GLU A 449 -26.34 16.14 -13.73
CA GLU A 449 -26.17 16.94 -12.52
C GLU A 449 -25.36 18.21 -12.80
N ALA A 450 -24.30 18.12 -13.61
CA ALA A 450 -23.56 19.29 -14.06
C ALA A 450 -24.47 20.28 -14.82
N ALA A 451 -25.31 19.79 -15.72
CA ALA A 451 -26.29 20.60 -16.45
C ALA A 451 -27.34 21.24 -15.51
N ARG A 452 -27.80 20.51 -14.50
CA ARG A 452 -28.74 21.01 -13.49
C ARG A 452 -28.13 22.12 -12.62
N VAL A 453 -26.91 21.93 -12.16
CA VAL A 453 -26.20 22.89 -11.28
C VAL A 453 -25.85 24.18 -12.04
N THR A 454 -25.61 24.07 -13.34
CA THR A 454 -25.21 25.20 -14.20
C THR A 454 -26.36 25.85 -14.97
N GLU A 455 -27.61 25.50 -14.66
CA GLU A 455 -28.79 25.99 -15.37
C GLU A 455 -28.85 27.53 -15.39
N GLY A 456 -29.00 28.11 -16.59
CA GLY A 456 -29.11 29.55 -16.80
C GLY A 456 -27.79 30.32 -16.78
N VAL A 457 -26.66 29.65 -16.54
CA VAL A 457 -25.32 30.26 -16.61
C VAL A 457 -24.73 30.10 -18.01
N THR A 458 -24.03 31.13 -18.50
CA THR A 458 -23.62 31.22 -19.93
C THR A 458 -22.14 31.50 -20.17
N ASN A 459 -21.36 31.80 -19.12
CA ASN A 459 -19.92 32.06 -19.24
C ASN A 459 -19.11 31.08 -18.39
N PRO A 460 -17.90 30.67 -18.83
CA PRO A 460 -17.09 29.67 -18.13
C PRO A 460 -16.77 30.00 -16.67
N TYR A 461 -16.54 31.27 -16.37
CA TYR A 461 -16.23 31.70 -15.01
C TYR A 461 -17.39 31.43 -14.05
N ASP A 462 -18.58 31.90 -14.40
CA ASP A 462 -19.76 31.68 -13.55
C ASP A 462 -20.19 30.20 -13.57
N LEU A 463 -19.92 29.43 -14.64
CA LEU A 463 -20.12 27.97 -14.66
C LEU A 463 -19.25 27.30 -13.58
N ALA A 464 -17.96 27.62 -13.56
CA ALA A 464 -17.04 27.11 -12.55
C ALA A 464 -17.46 27.53 -11.13
N LYS A 465 -17.89 28.77 -10.93
CA LYS A 465 -18.39 29.24 -9.62
C LYS A 465 -19.66 28.52 -9.17
N ALA A 466 -20.55 28.14 -10.09
CA ALA A 466 -21.75 27.39 -9.77
C ALA A 466 -21.42 25.95 -9.32
N ILE A 467 -20.52 25.28 -10.04
CA ILE A 467 -20.05 23.94 -9.69
C ILE A 467 -19.28 23.97 -8.36
N GLU A 468 -18.38 24.93 -8.16
CA GLU A 468 -17.66 25.10 -6.89
C GLU A 468 -18.62 25.30 -5.72
N ALA A 469 -19.64 26.17 -5.87
CA ALA A 469 -20.63 26.39 -4.81
C ALA A 469 -21.41 25.12 -4.47
N TYR A 470 -21.76 24.31 -5.46
CA TYR A 470 -22.44 23.03 -5.27
C TYR A 470 -21.55 22.00 -4.57
N ILE A 471 -20.30 21.82 -5.02
CA ILE A 471 -19.39 20.81 -4.46
C ILE A 471 -18.99 21.17 -3.02
N LEU A 472 -18.91 22.46 -2.67
CA LEU A 472 -18.65 22.91 -1.31
C LEU A 472 -19.79 22.62 -0.32
N GLU A 473 -20.95 22.12 -0.77
CA GLU A 473 -22.02 21.63 0.11
C GLU A 473 -21.69 20.26 0.75
N PHE A 474 -20.76 19.51 0.16
CA PHE A 474 -20.33 18.20 0.67
C PHE A 474 -19.35 18.33 1.86
N GLU A 475 -19.31 17.33 2.73
CA GLU A 475 -18.46 17.34 3.93
C GLU A 475 -16.99 17.00 3.61
N LEU A 476 -16.05 17.75 4.19
CA LEU A 476 -14.63 17.41 4.16
C LEU A 476 -14.33 16.29 5.18
N ASP A 477 -14.07 15.08 4.70
CA ASP A 477 -13.77 13.89 5.50
C ASP A 477 -12.60 13.10 4.87
N MET A 478 -11.52 12.91 5.64
CA MET A 478 -10.36 12.11 5.21
C MET A 478 -10.61 10.60 5.36
N SER A 479 -11.65 10.21 6.11
CA SER A 479 -11.97 8.81 6.40
C SER A 479 -13.17 8.30 5.62
N VAL A 480 -13.02 8.30 4.30
CA VAL A 480 -14.05 7.82 3.38
C VAL A 480 -13.78 6.40 2.89
N ARG A 481 -14.81 5.75 2.37
CA ARG A 481 -14.60 4.47 1.68
C ARG A 481 -14.21 4.76 0.25
N SER A 482 -13.31 3.95 -0.29
CA SER A 482 -13.00 3.96 -1.72
C SER A 482 -14.25 3.64 -2.53
N ALA A 483 -14.28 4.15 -3.76
CA ALA A 483 -15.28 3.73 -4.73
C ALA A 483 -15.17 2.20 -4.95
N PRO A 484 -16.31 1.47 -5.05
CA PRO A 484 -16.29 0.07 -5.42
C PRO A 484 -15.53 -0.16 -6.74
N SER A 485 -14.97 -1.36 -6.93
CA SER A 485 -14.33 -1.71 -8.21
C SER A 485 -15.30 -1.49 -9.38
N ARG A 486 -14.79 -0.93 -10.50
CA ARG A 486 -15.59 -0.59 -11.70
C ARG A 486 -16.69 0.44 -11.46
N ARG A 487 -16.59 1.24 -10.38
CA ARG A 487 -17.46 2.40 -10.13
C ARG A 487 -16.65 3.68 -10.34
N ASP A 488 -17.19 4.59 -11.13
CA ASP A 488 -16.63 5.94 -11.29
C ASP A 488 -16.60 6.67 -9.94
N VAL A 489 -15.48 7.32 -9.66
CA VAL A 489 -15.18 7.98 -8.39
C VAL A 489 -16.01 9.25 -8.21
N VAL A 490 -16.22 10.04 -9.26
CA VAL A 490 -17.02 11.27 -9.21
C VAL A 490 -18.49 10.91 -8.98
N ASP A 491 -18.97 9.93 -9.73
CA ASP A 491 -20.29 9.34 -9.58
C ASP A 491 -20.53 8.84 -8.14
N PHE A 492 -19.59 8.09 -7.58
CA PHE A 492 -19.68 7.60 -6.22
C PHE A 492 -19.66 8.76 -5.21
N PHE A 493 -18.82 9.77 -5.42
CA PHE A 493 -18.72 10.94 -4.56
C PHE A 493 -20.03 11.75 -4.52
N LEU A 494 -20.57 12.12 -5.68
CA LEU A 494 -21.71 13.04 -5.78
C LEU A 494 -23.02 12.42 -5.25
N PHE A 495 -23.22 11.11 -5.45
CA PHE A 495 -24.53 10.49 -5.25
C PHE A 495 -24.59 9.45 -4.13
N ASP A 496 -23.46 8.84 -3.78
CA ASP A 496 -23.42 7.74 -2.81
C ASP A 496 -22.69 8.12 -1.52
N LEU A 497 -21.55 8.81 -1.64
CA LEU A 497 -20.66 9.13 -0.52
C LEU A 497 -20.97 10.50 0.11
N GLN A 498 -21.10 11.55 -0.72
CA GLN A 498 -21.44 12.94 -0.35
C GLN A 498 -20.51 13.59 0.71
N ARG A 499 -19.29 13.06 0.81
CA ARG A 499 -18.20 13.55 1.66
C ARG A 499 -16.87 13.03 1.12
N GLY A 500 -15.77 13.72 1.37
CA GLY A 500 -14.47 13.33 0.82
C GLY A 500 -13.38 14.32 1.21
N TYR A 501 -12.18 14.10 0.70
CA TYR A 501 -11.08 15.05 0.86
C TYR A 501 -10.77 15.75 -0.46
N PHE A 502 -9.77 16.63 -0.44
CA PHE A 502 -9.45 17.57 -1.52
C PHE A 502 -9.36 16.94 -2.91
N ASP A 503 -8.93 15.69 -3.06
CA ASP A 503 -8.87 15.01 -4.37
C ASP A 503 -10.25 14.69 -4.95
N TYR A 504 -11.22 14.29 -4.12
CA TYR A 504 -12.59 14.09 -4.57
C TYR A 504 -13.22 15.42 -5.02
N PHE A 505 -12.98 16.48 -4.25
CA PHE A 505 -13.51 17.81 -4.56
C PHE A 505 -12.89 18.38 -5.84
N SER A 506 -11.56 18.28 -6.01
CA SER A 506 -10.89 18.75 -7.22
C SER A 506 -11.26 17.92 -8.45
N THR A 507 -11.39 16.60 -8.29
CA THR A 507 -11.77 15.69 -9.39
C THR A 507 -13.21 15.88 -9.83
N ALA A 508 -14.16 16.09 -8.91
CA ALA A 508 -15.56 16.33 -9.28
C ALA A 508 -15.80 17.74 -9.86
N MET A 509 -14.93 18.70 -9.51
CA MET A 509 -14.98 20.07 -10.02
C MET A 509 -14.43 20.19 -11.44
N THR A 510 -13.43 19.35 -11.77
CA THR A 510 -12.77 19.31 -13.08
C THR A 510 -13.60 18.49 -14.05
#